data_AF-A4G080-F1
#
_entry.id   AF-A4G080-F1
#
_cell.length_a   1.000
_cell.length_b   1.000
_cell.length_c   1.000
_cell.angle_alpha   90.00
_cell.angle_beta   90.00
_cell.angle_gamma   90.00
#
_symmetry.space_group_name_H-M   'P 1'
#
loop_
_entity.id
_entity.type
_entity.pdbx_description
1 polymer ?
#
loop_
_entity_poly.entity_id
_entity_poly.type
_entity_poly.pdbx_seq_one_letter_code
_entity_poly.pdbx_strand_id
1 'polypeptide(L)'
;MPNMYSHLVLSKIFLENCPTDNFDLDNFYFGTSVPDIGYFSKIERKITHFYNLDPEKYFEDSAISEKSFLKGYKLHLYLDNIWKYEIRLKNNISIEENALIYNYFDGFLKNKFNIELEYFKNFILNGNCGFLRKLNIDKITCENWKKGSFYNISEFEVNKNYQKIVEEYLKIC
;
A
#
# COMPACT_ATOMS: atom_id res chain seq x y z
N MET A 1 -5.43 6.31 -5.46
CA MET A 1 -4.15 5.97 -4.83
C MET A 1 -3.55 4.80 -5.58
N PRO A 2 -2.21 4.65 -5.65
CA PRO A 2 -1.61 3.41 -6.15
C PRO A 2 -2.32 2.19 -5.56
N ASN A 3 -2.40 1.11 -6.32
CA ASN A 3 -3.06 -0.09 -5.81
C ASN A 3 -2.18 -0.76 -4.75
N MET A 4 -2.77 -1.67 -3.98
CA MET A 4 -2.07 -2.46 -2.96
C MET A 4 -0.76 -3.07 -3.49
N TYR A 5 -0.75 -3.63 -4.70
CA TYR A 5 0.47 -4.22 -5.28
C TYR A 5 1.58 -3.18 -5.46
N SER A 6 1.28 -2.02 -6.05
CA SER A 6 2.25 -0.93 -6.20
C SER A 6 2.85 -0.52 -4.85
N HIS A 7 2.04 -0.40 -3.80
CA HIS A 7 2.54 -0.09 -2.46
C HIS A 7 3.48 -1.17 -1.90
N LEU A 8 3.17 -2.45 -2.12
CA LEU A 8 4.00 -3.57 -1.66
C LEU A 8 5.35 -3.64 -2.38
N VAL A 9 5.37 -3.40 -3.70
CA VAL A 9 6.62 -3.38 -4.48
C VAL A 9 7.48 -2.19 -4.06
N LEU A 10 6.90 -1.00 -3.95
CA LEU A 10 7.64 0.19 -3.53
C LEU A 10 8.16 0.07 -2.10
N SER A 11 7.41 -0.57 -1.19
CA SER A 11 7.88 -0.79 0.18
C SER A 11 9.02 -1.80 0.25
N LYS A 12 9.02 -2.82 -0.60
CA LYS A 12 10.18 -3.73 -0.75
C LYS A 12 11.42 -2.97 -1.22
N ILE A 13 11.31 -2.14 -2.24
CA ILE A 13 12.42 -1.31 -2.76
C ILE A 13 12.92 -0.34 -1.67
N PHE A 14 12.01 0.25 -0.90
CA PHE A 14 12.37 1.11 0.24
C PHE A 14 13.20 0.35 1.28
N LEU A 15 12.80 -0.87 1.65
CA LEU A 15 13.54 -1.69 2.62
C LEU A 15 14.93 -2.09 2.12
N GLU A 16 15.09 -2.35 0.82
CA GLU A 16 16.38 -2.69 0.22
C GLU A 16 17.38 -1.53 0.27
N ASN A 17 16.89 -0.29 0.16
CA ASN A 17 17.73 0.92 0.20
C ASN A 17 17.95 1.45 1.63
N CYS A 18 17.06 1.10 2.56
CA CYS A 18 17.12 1.51 3.97
C CYS A 18 17.03 0.28 4.87
N PRO A 19 18.09 -0.55 4.95
CA PRO A 19 18.10 -1.72 5.81
C PRO A 19 17.86 -1.29 7.25
N THR A 20 16.82 -1.83 7.87
CA THR A 20 16.52 -1.57 9.27
C THR A 20 16.72 -2.81 10.10
N ASP A 21 17.60 -2.71 11.08
CA ASP A 21 17.83 -3.76 12.06
C ASP A 21 16.56 -4.01 12.87
N ASN A 22 16.27 -5.30 13.11
CA ASN A 22 15.19 -5.79 13.97
C ASN A 22 13.76 -5.43 13.51
N PHE A 23 13.33 -6.06 12.40
CA PHE A 23 12.13 -5.70 11.66
C PHE A 23 11.18 -6.89 11.46
N ASP A 24 9.88 -6.70 11.75
CA ASP A 24 8.83 -7.69 11.53
C ASP A 24 8.19 -7.45 10.16
N LEU A 25 8.62 -8.24 9.17
CA LEU A 25 8.17 -8.11 7.78
C LEU A 25 6.69 -8.43 7.60
N ASP A 26 6.15 -9.38 8.36
CA ASP A 26 4.73 -9.76 8.29
C ASP A 26 3.88 -8.53 8.61
N ASN A 27 4.20 -7.88 9.73
CA ASN A 27 3.47 -6.72 10.19
C ASN A 27 3.75 -5.46 9.36
N PHE A 28 4.95 -5.29 8.81
CA PHE A 28 5.25 -4.18 7.90
C PHE A 28 4.47 -4.25 6.58
N TYR A 29 4.47 -5.39 5.90
CA TYR A 29 3.73 -5.54 4.65
C TYR A 29 2.22 -5.50 4.88
N PHE A 30 1.76 -6.01 6.03
CA PHE A 30 0.39 -5.81 6.46
C PHE A 30 0.08 -4.32 6.65
N GLY A 31 0.89 -3.56 7.40
CA GLY A 31 0.73 -2.11 7.56
C GLY A 31 0.73 -1.34 6.23
N THR A 32 1.56 -1.77 5.28
CA THR A 32 1.65 -1.18 3.93
C THR A 32 0.38 -1.41 3.09
N SER A 33 -0.40 -2.46 3.37
CA SER A 33 -1.60 -2.82 2.60
C SER A 33 -2.92 -2.48 3.31
N VAL A 34 -2.89 -2.31 4.63
CA VAL A 34 -4.06 -2.03 5.48
C VAL A 34 -4.89 -0.83 5.06
N PRO A 35 -4.32 0.31 4.66
CA PRO A 35 -5.17 1.46 4.32
C PRO A 35 -6.13 1.15 3.16
N ASP A 36 -5.73 0.25 2.25
CA ASP A 36 -6.57 -0.22 1.15
C ASP A 36 -7.62 -1.27 1.56
N ILE A 37 -7.70 -1.64 2.85
CA ILE A 37 -8.77 -2.51 3.39
C ILE A 37 -10.14 -2.02 2.97
N GLY A 38 -10.39 -0.72 3.00
CA GLY A 38 -11.69 -0.16 2.66
C GLY A 38 -12.13 -0.44 1.21
N TYR A 39 -11.19 -0.55 0.27
CA TYR A 39 -11.50 -0.86 -1.13
C TYR A 39 -12.05 -2.28 -1.29
N PHE A 40 -11.56 -3.23 -0.49
CA PHE A 40 -11.88 -4.66 -0.63
C PHE A 40 -12.88 -5.19 0.42
N SER A 41 -13.00 -4.54 1.58
CA SER A 41 -13.81 -5.03 2.71
C SER A 41 -15.17 -4.32 2.87
N LYS A 42 -15.49 -3.35 1.98
CA LYS A 42 -16.65 -2.45 2.09
C LYS A 42 -16.65 -1.57 3.34
N ILE A 43 -15.53 -1.48 4.06
CA ILE A 43 -15.32 -0.54 5.16
C ILE A 43 -15.07 0.85 4.56
N GLU A 44 -15.62 1.91 5.18
CA GLU A 44 -15.39 3.26 4.69
C GLU A 44 -13.90 3.62 4.72
N ARG A 45 -13.33 3.97 3.56
CA ARG A 45 -11.90 4.29 3.41
C ARG A 45 -11.39 5.35 4.39
N LYS A 46 -12.23 6.33 4.78
CA LYS A 46 -11.87 7.35 5.77
C LYS A 46 -11.51 6.78 7.16
N ILE A 47 -11.92 5.54 7.45
CA ILE A 47 -11.62 4.83 8.70
C ILE A 47 -10.20 4.25 8.66
N THR A 48 -9.70 3.91 7.47
CA THR A 48 -8.41 3.21 7.28
C THR A 48 -7.34 4.05 6.61
N HIS A 49 -7.69 5.22 6.05
CA HIS A 49 -6.77 6.19 5.46
C HIS A 49 -6.73 7.49 6.28
N PHE A 50 -5.78 7.55 7.21
CA PHE A 50 -5.55 8.70 8.11
C PHE A 50 -4.78 9.85 7.46
N TYR A 51 -5.15 10.31 6.25
CA TYR A 51 -4.40 11.38 5.56
C TYR A 51 -4.20 12.67 6.37
N ASN A 52 -5.14 12.97 7.27
CA ASN A 52 -5.15 14.17 8.10
C ASN A 52 -5.01 13.86 9.60
N LEU A 53 -4.72 12.61 9.97
CA LEU A 53 -4.63 12.16 11.36
C LEU A 53 -3.30 11.46 11.61
N ASP A 54 -2.84 11.53 12.85
CA ASP A 54 -1.58 10.93 13.31
C ASP A 54 -1.81 9.44 13.61
N PRO A 55 -1.34 8.50 12.76
CA PRO A 55 -1.61 7.07 12.95
C PRO A 55 -1.06 6.53 14.28
N GLU A 56 -0.04 7.18 14.84
CA GLU A 56 0.49 6.97 16.19
C GLU A 56 -0.57 7.05 17.28
N LYS A 57 -1.68 7.78 17.07
CA LYS A 57 -2.78 7.86 18.04
C LYS A 57 -3.60 6.57 18.12
N TYR A 58 -3.49 5.71 17.10
CA TYR A 58 -4.26 4.48 16.97
C TYR A 58 -3.42 3.23 17.17
N PHE A 59 -2.09 3.34 17.16
CA PHE A 59 -1.17 2.21 17.31
C PHE A 59 -0.09 2.57 18.34
N GLU A 60 0.16 1.68 19.31
CA GLU A 60 1.19 1.85 20.33
C GLU A 60 2.59 1.53 19.78
N ASP A 61 3.55 2.42 20.00
CA ASP A 61 4.95 2.20 19.59
C ASP A 61 5.73 1.33 20.60
N SER A 62 5.09 0.28 21.13
CA SER A 62 5.62 -0.47 22.29
C SER A 62 6.32 -1.77 21.91
N ALA A 63 5.83 -2.47 20.87
CA ALA A 63 6.37 -3.75 20.39
C ALA A 63 6.96 -3.66 18.98
N ILE A 64 7.92 -4.54 18.64
CA ILE A 64 8.55 -4.60 17.29
C ILE A 64 7.51 -4.81 16.19
N SER A 65 6.51 -5.66 16.44
CA SER A 65 5.42 -5.92 15.51
C SER A 65 4.60 -4.67 15.21
N GLU A 66 4.27 -3.88 16.23
CA GLU A 66 3.45 -2.67 16.07
C GLU A 66 4.26 -1.52 15.47
N LYS A 67 5.54 -1.40 15.86
CA LYS A 67 6.55 -0.54 15.20
C LYS A 67 6.63 -0.78 13.70
N SER A 68 6.78 -2.06 13.33
CA SER A 68 6.94 -2.46 11.93
C SER A 68 5.65 -2.20 11.15
N PHE A 69 4.49 -2.50 11.74
CA PHE A 69 3.19 -2.16 11.19
C PHE A 69 3.02 -0.66 10.95
N LEU A 70 3.26 0.16 11.97
CA LEU A 70 3.11 1.61 11.90
C LEU A 70 4.06 2.20 10.85
N LYS A 71 5.28 1.68 10.73
CA LYS A 71 6.21 2.11 9.69
C LYS A 71 5.69 1.79 8.28
N GLY A 72 5.15 0.59 8.06
CA GLY A 72 4.54 0.22 6.78
C GLY A 72 3.34 1.08 6.44
N TYR A 73 2.49 1.33 7.43
CA TYR A 73 1.32 2.18 7.30
C TYR A 73 1.69 3.63 6.95
N LYS A 74 2.69 4.21 7.63
CA LYS A 74 3.21 5.55 7.32
C LYS A 74 3.79 5.63 5.92
N LEU A 75 4.55 4.61 5.50
CA LEU A 75 5.09 4.55 4.15
C LEU A 75 3.97 4.52 3.10
N HIS A 76 2.91 3.74 3.33
CA HIS A 76 1.73 3.77 2.47
C HIS A 76 1.15 5.18 2.34
N LEU A 77 0.88 5.85 3.47
CA LEU A 77 0.32 7.21 3.44
C LEU A 77 1.24 8.23 2.75
N TYR A 78 2.54 8.09 2.94
CA TYR A 78 3.54 8.92 2.28
C TYR A 78 3.49 8.77 0.76
N LEU A 79 3.53 7.52 0.27
CA LEU A 79 3.43 7.20 -1.16
C LEU A 79 2.13 7.73 -1.77
N ASP A 80 1.02 7.61 -1.05
CA ASP A 80 -0.27 8.15 -1.45
C ASP A 80 -0.30 9.67 -1.54
N ASN A 81 0.28 10.35 -0.56
CA ASN A 81 0.31 11.81 -0.52
C ASN A 81 1.14 12.35 -1.68
N ILE A 82 2.30 11.75 -1.98
CA ILE A 82 3.07 12.11 -3.18
C ILE A 82 2.20 11.93 -4.42
N TRP A 83 1.57 10.76 -4.58
CA TRP A 83 0.73 10.53 -5.76
C TRP A 83 -0.40 11.56 -5.86
N LYS A 84 -1.09 11.82 -4.75
CA LYS A 84 -2.23 12.73 -4.74
C LYS A 84 -1.83 14.15 -5.09
N TYR A 85 -0.83 14.70 -4.39
CA TYR A 85 -0.51 16.12 -4.45
C TYR A 85 0.48 16.43 -5.57
N GLU A 86 1.54 15.63 -5.71
CA GLU A 86 2.63 15.89 -6.66
C GLU A 86 2.35 15.33 -8.06
N ILE A 87 1.45 14.34 -8.19
CA ILE A 87 1.14 13.73 -9.49
C ILE A 87 -0.28 14.07 -9.93
N ARG A 88 -1.30 13.54 -9.25
CA ARG A 88 -2.69 13.59 -9.72
C ARG A 88 -3.22 15.02 -9.78
N LEU A 89 -3.14 15.75 -8.66
CA LEU A 89 -3.67 17.13 -8.58
C LEU A 89 -2.85 18.09 -9.43
N LYS A 90 -1.52 17.99 -9.42
CA LYS A 90 -0.62 18.81 -10.25
C LYS A 90 -0.90 18.66 -11.75
N ASN A 91 -1.20 17.44 -12.21
CA ASN A 91 -1.47 17.15 -13.62
C ASN A 91 -2.97 17.18 -13.98
N ASN A 92 -3.87 17.60 -13.07
CA ASN A 92 -5.33 17.64 -13.27
C ASN A 92 -5.94 16.30 -13.74
N ILE A 93 -5.40 15.17 -13.26
CA ILE A 93 -5.85 13.84 -13.66
C ILE A 93 -7.19 13.52 -12.96
N SER A 94 -8.20 13.14 -13.75
CA SER A 94 -9.53 12.77 -13.24
C SER A 94 -9.49 11.49 -12.38
N ILE A 95 -10.55 11.21 -11.62
CA ILE A 95 -10.58 9.99 -10.80
C ILE A 95 -10.61 8.74 -11.68
N GLU A 96 -11.34 8.80 -12.79
CA GLU A 96 -11.50 7.71 -13.77
C GLU A 96 -10.18 7.42 -14.48
N GLU A 97 -9.50 8.45 -14.98
CA GLU A 97 -8.20 8.29 -15.63
C GLU A 97 -7.14 7.78 -14.65
N ASN A 98 -7.16 8.29 -13.43
CA ASN A 98 -6.26 7.87 -12.36
C ASN A 98 -6.39 6.37 -12.04
N ALA A 99 -7.59 5.80 -12.10
CA ALA A 99 -7.80 4.35 -11.94
C ALA A 99 -7.12 3.53 -13.06
N LEU A 100 -7.17 4.02 -14.30
CA LEU A 100 -6.47 3.38 -15.43
C LEU A 100 -4.95 3.44 -15.26
N ILE A 101 -4.43 4.57 -14.79
CA ILE A 101 -3.00 4.74 -14.53
C ILE A 101 -2.51 3.77 -13.45
N TYR A 102 -3.31 3.45 -12.44
CA TYR A 102 -2.90 2.48 -11.41
C TYR A 102 -2.80 1.05 -11.91
N ASN A 103 -3.75 0.62 -12.73
CA ASN A 103 -3.66 -0.71 -13.36
C ASN A 103 -2.43 -0.79 -14.26
N TYR A 104 -2.15 0.28 -15.01
CA TYR A 104 -0.91 0.40 -15.77
C TYR A 104 0.32 0.37 -14.86
N PHE A 105 0.30 1.07 -13.73
CA PHE A 105 1.43 1.15 -12.80
C PHE A 105 1.76 -0.21 -12.17
N ASP A 106 0.76 -0.99 -11.77
CA ASP A 106 0.94 -2.36 -11.29
C ASP A 106 1.62 -3.22 -12.36
N GLY A 107 1.11 -3.20 -13.60
CA GLY A 107 1.71 -3.93 -14.73
C GLY A 107 3.14 -3.49 -15.02
N PHE A 108 3.41 -2.18 -14.97
CA PHE A 108 4.74 -1.60 -15.17
C PHE A 108 5.73 -2.09 -14.10
N LEU A 109 5.35 -2.02 -12.82
CA LEU A 109 6.20 -2.48 -11.72
C LEU A 109 6.46 -3.98 -11.80
N LYS A 110 5.44 -4.77 -12.11
CA LYS A 110 5.58 -6.22 -12.32
C LYS A 110 6.57 -6.53 -13.44
N ASN A 111 6.43 -5.87 -14.58
CA ASN A 111 7.34 -6.04 -15.71
C ASN A 111 8.78 -5.60 -15.36
N LYS A 112 8.93 -4.47 -14.66
CA LYS A 112 10.24 -3.89 -14.33
C LYS A 112 11.02 -4.67 -13.28
N PHE A 113 10.34 -5.14 -12.23
CA PHE A 113 11.01 -5.77 -11.08
C PHE A 113 10.84 -7.28 -11.03
N ASN A 114 9.94 -7.86 -11.83
CA ASN A 114 9.65 -9.28 -11.87
C ASN A 114 9.29 -9.86 -10.48
N ILE A 115 8.45 -9.14 -9.73
CA ILE A 115 7.99 -9.53 -8.39
C ILE A 115 6.53 -9.92 -8.47
N GLU A 116 6.22 -11.18 -8.20
CA GLU A 116 4.84 -11.66 -8.14
C GLU A 116 4.14 -11.21 -6.86
N LEU A 117 2.84 -10.92 -6.92
CA LEU A 117 2.04 -10.57 -5.73
C LEU A 117 2.10 -11.68 -4.66
N GLU A 118 2.24 -12.94 -5.09
CA GLU A 118 2.38 -14.11 -4.22
C GLU A 118 3.59 -14.00 -3.26
N TYR A 119 4.64 -13.27 -3.63
CA TYR A 119 5.79 -13.01 -2.74
C TYR A 119 5.34 -12.35 -1.43
N PHE A 120 4.38 -11.42 -1.50
CA PHE A 120 3.91 -10.66 -0.33
C PHE A 120 2.85 -11.39 0.48
N LYS A 121 2.25 -12.44 -0.08
CA LYS A 121 1.02 -13.03 0.44
C LYS A 121 1.17 -13.60 1.85
N ASN A 122 2.23 -14.37 2.09
CA ASN A 122 2.47 -14.97 3.40
C ASN A 122 2.69 -13.89 4.47
N PHE A 123 3.45 -12.83 4.14
CA PHE A 123 3.68 -11.72 5.06
C PHE A 123 2.36 -11.05 5.47
N ILE A 124 1.51 -10.73 4.50
CA ILE A 124 0.21 -10.07 4.76
C ILE A 124 -0.73 -11.00 5.54
N LEU A 125 -0.81 -12.28 5.17
CA LEU A 125 -1.65 -13.26 5.87
C LEU A 125 -1.25 -13.40 7.35
N ASN A 126 0.05 -13.43 7.63
CA ASN A 126 0.60 -13.59 8.98
C ASN A 126 0.56 -12.32 9.84
N GLY A 127 0.35 -11.13 9.24
CA GLY A 127 0.27 -9.87 9.98
C GLY A 127 -0.78 -9.89 11.11
N ASN A 128 -0.59 -9.15 12.18
CA ASN A 128 -1.44 -9.23 13.36
C ASN A 128 -2.70 -8.35 13.21
N CYS A 129 -3.84 -8.98 12.92
CA CYS A 129 -5.14 -8.29 12.85
C CYS A 129 -5.58 -7.61 14.16
N GLY A 130 -4.95 -7.92 15.29
CA GLY A 130 -5.22 -7.26 16.57
C GLY A 130 -5.00 -5.74 16.54
N PHE A 131 -4.12 -5.24 15.68
CA PHE A 131 -3.86 -3.81 15.53
C PHE A 131 -5.09 -3.02 15.09
N LEU A 132 -5.96 -3.61 14.26
CA LEU A 132 -7.11 -2.91 13.69
C LEU A 132 -8.31 -2.81 14.66
N ARG A 133 -8.22 -3.44 15.84
CA ARG A 133 -9.30 -3.40 16.84
C ARG A 133 -9.62 -1.98 17.29
N LYS A 134 -8.61 -1.11 17.40
CA LYS A 134 -8.77 0.32 17.74
C LYS A 134 -9.50 1.11 16.66
N LEU A 135 -9.60 0.56 15.45
CA LEU A 135 -10.36 1.11 14.33
C LEU A 135 -11.76 0.50 14.21
N ASN A 136 -12.21 -0.24 15.24
CA ASN A 136 -13.45 -1.03 15.24
C ASN A 136 -13.50 -2.09 14.14
N ILE A 137 -12.35 -2.61 13.73
CA ILE A 137 -12.26 -3.74 12.80
C ILE A 137 -11.94 -4.99 13.63
N ASP A 138 -12.88 -5.92 13.69
CA ASP A 138 -12.67 -7.18 14.40
C ASP A 138 -11.72 -8.11 13.63
N LYS A 139 -11.17 -9.10 14.35
CA LYS A 139 -10.20 -10.04 13.80
C LYS A 139 -10.76 -10.82 12.60
N ILE A 140 -12.02 -11.26 12.65
CA ILE A 140 -12.61 -12.09 11.59
C ILE A 140 -12.73 -11.27 10.31
N THR A 141 -13.22 -10.04 10.42
CA THR A 141 -13.31 -9.10 9.29
C THR A 141 -11.94 -8.86 8.66
N CYS A 142 -10.92 -8.61 9.47
CA CYS A 142 -9.54 -8.43 8.99
C CYS A 142 -8.98 -9.69 8.31
N GLU A 143 -9.14 -10.88 8.89
CA GLU A 143 -8.64 -12.13 8.30
C GLU A 143 -9.34 -12.46 6.97
N ASN A 144 -10.64 -12.22 6.89
CA ASN A 144 -11.39 -12.40 5.65
C ASN A 144 -10.95 -11.42 4.57
N TRP A 145 -10.69 -10.16 4.95
CA TRP A 145 -10.13 -9.18 4.02
C TRP A 145 -8.82 -9.64 3.43
N LYS A 146 -7.85 -10.06 4.26
CA LYS A 146 -6.53 -10.49 3.77
C LYS A 146 -6.66 -11.61 2.74
N LYS A 147 -7.58 -12.56 2.95
CA LYS A 147 -7.80 -13.67 2.01
C LYS A 147 -8.39 -13.21 0.68
N GLY A 148 -9.22 -12.16 0.70
CA GLY A 148 -9.92 -11.63 -0.47
C GLY A 148 -9.27 -10.44 -1.16
N SER A 149 -8.18 -9.88 -0.63
CA SER A 149 -7.55 -8.67 -1.15
C SER A 149 -6.57 -8.90 -2.30
N PHE A 150 -6.19 -10.16 -2.56
CA PHE A 150 -5.27 -10.51 -3.64
C PHE A 150 -6.00 -10.57 -4.98
N TYR A 151 -5.40 -9.98 -6.00
CA TYR A 151 -5.95 -9.89 -7.35
C TYR A 151 -4.88 -10.18 -8.41
N ASN A 152 -5.32 -10.47 -9.62
CA ASN A 152 -4.42 -10.63 -10.75
C ASN A 152 -4.03 -9.26 -11.31
N ILE A 153 -2.73 -9.01 -11.39
CA ILE A 153 -2.18 -7.84 -12.08
C ILE A 153 -2.42 -8.04 -13.58
N SER A 154 -2.96 -7.02 -14.24
CA SER A 154 -3.19 -7.05 -15.69
C SER A 154 -1.88 -7.23 -16.46
N GLU A 155 -1.98 -7.81 -17.66
CA GLU A 155 -0.84 -7.85 -18.57
C GLU A 155 -0.33 -6.44 -18.86
N PHE A 156 1.00 -6.33 -18.97
CA PHE A 156 1.63 -5.05 -19.18
C PHE A 156 1.63 -4.69 -20.67
N GLU A 157 0.92 -3.62 -21.01
CA GLU A 157 0.96 -3.00 -22.32
C GLU A 157 1.50 -1.57 -22.20
N VAL A 158 2.44 -1.21 -23.08
CA VAL A 158 3.09 0.10 -23.03
C VAL A 158 2.10 1.21 -23.41
N ASN A 159 1.83 2.11 -22.46
CA ASN A 159 1.13 3.36 -22.68
C ASN A 159 2.10 4.52 -22.39
N LYS A 160 2.56 5.21 -23.43
CA LYS A 160 3.57 6.28 -23.31
C LYS A 160 3.13 7.43 -22.40
N ASN A 161 1.84 7.75 -22.37
CA ASN A 161 1.32 8.83 -21.55
C ASN A 161 1.36 8.44 -20.07
N TYR A 162 0.89 7.24 -19.75
CA TYR A 162 0.92 6.73 -18.37
C TYR A 162 2.33 6.43 -17.89
N GLN A 163 3.20 5.95 -18.78
CA GLN A 163 4.61 5.73 -18.46
C GLN A 163 5.30 7.01 -17.99
N LYS A 164 5.09 8.13 -18.68
CA LYS A 164 5.67 9.42 -18.28
C LYS A 164 5.23 9.84 -16.88
N ILE A 165 3.96 9.63 -16.55
CA ILE A 165 3.39 9.93 -15.22
C ILE A 165 4.00 9.03 -14.15
N VAL A 166 4.06 7.72 -14.40
CA VAL A 166 4.66 6.74 -13.49
C VAL A 166 6.14 7.01 -13.28
N GLU A 167 6.88 7.34 -14.33
CA GLU A 167 8.29 7.70 -14.23
C GLU A 167 8.53 9.02 -13.49
N GLU A 168 7.63 10.00 -13.61
CA GLU A 168 7.66 11.21 -12.79
C GLU A 168 7.50 10.85 -11.31
N TYR A 169 6.52 10.01 -10.98
CA TYR A 169 6.28 9.54 -9.61
C TYR A 169 7.50 8.81 -9.02
N LEU A 170 8.06 7.85 -9.75
CA LEU A 170 9.21 7.05 -9.32
C LEU A 170 10.52 7.86 -9.18
N LYS A 171 10.58 9.09 -9.69
CA LYS A 171 11.72 10.00 -9.46
C LYS A 171 11.62 10.76 -8.15
N ILE A 172 10.41 10.86 -7.59
CA ILE A 172 10.14 11.55 -6.33
C ILE A 172 10.27 10.60 -5.13
N CYS A 173 9.86 9.35 -5.31
CA CYS A 173 9.96 8.27 -4.33
C CYS A 173 11.37 7.68 -4.25
#